data_AF-A6G1Z9-F1
#
_entry.id   AF-A6G1Z9-F1
#
_cell.length_a   1.000
_cell.length_b   1.000
_cell.length_c   1.000
_cell.angle_alpha   90.00
_cell.angle_beta   90.00
_cell.angle_gamma   90.00
#
_symmetry.space_group_name_H-M   'P 1'
#
loop_
_entity.id
_entity.type
_entity.pdbx_description
1 polymer ?
#
loop_
_entity_poly.entity_id
_entity_poly.type
_entity_poly.pdbx_seq_one_letter_code
_entity_poly.pdbx_strand_id
1 'polypeptide(L)' 'MNKKTGQRCETSGHYAFAGYVDGSTSPKPSQEERMITLSEGGTFPPINSSDKAAYWQLKRAT' A
#
# COMPACT_ATOMS: atom_id res chain seq x y z
N MET A 1 6.28 -0.61 11.07
CA MET A 1 5.32 -1.72 10.94
C MET A 1 4.62 -1.57 9.60
N ASN A 2 4.68 -2.58 8.75
CA ASN A 2 4.17 -2.51 7.37
C ASN A 2 2.78 -3.18 7.32
N LYS A 3 1.82 -2.55 6.64
CA LYS A 3 0.47 -3.08 6.45
C LYS A 3 0.41 -3.81 5.11
N LYS A 4 -0.32 -4.92 5.02
CA LYS A 4 -0.45 -5.72 3.78
C LYS A 4 -1.73 -5.35 3.04
N THR A 5 -1.72 -5.44 1.72
CA THR A 5 -2.94 -5.49 0.90
C THR A 5 -3.98 -6.43 1.52
N GLY A 6 -5.24 -5.98 1.57
CA GLY A 6 -6.35 -6.70 2.19
C GLY A 6 -6.47 -6.52 3.71
N GLN A 7 -5.47 -5.94 4.40
CA GLN A 7 -5.63 -5.56 5.80
C GLN A 7 -6.50 -4.32 5.94
N ARG A 8 -7.15 -4.19 7.10
CA ARG A 8 -7.91 -3.01 7.47
C ARG A 8 -6.96 -1.91 7.94
N CYS A 9 -7.23 -0.69 7.50
CA CYS A 9 -6.53 0.51 7.90
C CYS A 9 -6.95 0.91 9.31
N GLU A 10 -5.99 0.99 10.23
CA GLU A 10 -6.22 1.41 11.61
C GLU A 10 -5.95 2.89 11.83
N THR A 11 -5.37 3.58 10.84
CA THR A 11 -4.96 4.98 11.00
C THR A 11 -5.15 5.70 9.68
N SER A 12 -5.94 6.77 9.67
CA SER A 12 -6.09 7.60 8.47
C SER A 12 -4.74 8.23 8.09
N GLY A 13 -4.41 8.25 6.81
CA GLY A 13 -3.18 8.91 6.35
C GLY A 13 -2.69 8.50 4.97
N HIS A 14 -1.47 8.94 4.67
CA HIS A 14 -0.74 8.64 3.45
C HIS A 14 0.19 7.45 3.66
N TYR A 15 0.07 6.48 2.78
CA TYR A 15 0.81 5.23 2.80
C TYR A 15 1.64 5.08 1.54
N ALA A 16 2.92 4.80 1.70
CA ALA A 16 3.81 4.54 0.58
C ALA A 16 3.98 3.04 0.37
N PHE A 17 4.12 2.64 -0.89
CA PHE A 17 4.54 1.29 -1.26
C PHE A 17 5.92 0.99 -0.64
N ALA A 18 6.00 -0.12 0.08
CA ALA A 18 7.21 -0.60 0.74
C ALA A 18 7.83 -1.83 0.08
N GLY A 19 7.10 -2.51 -0.81
CA GLY A 19 7.55 -3.73 -1.48
C GLY A 19 6.38 -4.66 -1.81
N TYR A 20 6.61 -5.61 -2.71
CA TYR A 20 5.61 -6.66 -2.98
C TYR A 20 5.67 -7.74 -1.90
N VAL A 21 4.51 -8.31 -1.58
CA VAL A 21 4.40 -9.41 -0.59
C VAL A 21 5.15 -10.65 -1.06
N ASP A 22 5.15 -10.87 -2.36
CA ASP A 22 5.80 -11.99 -3.05
C ASP A 22 7.35 -11.86 -3.10
N GLY A 23 7.94 -10.77 -2.61
CA GLY A 23 9.39 -10.53 -2.68
C GLY A 23 9.88 -10.08 -4.06
N SER A 24 9.02 -10.10 -5.06
CA SER A 24 9.24 -9.47 -6.36
C SER A 24 9.62 -7.98 -6.20
N THR A 25 10.43 -7.44 -7.10
CA THR A 25 10.74 -6.00 -7.20
C THR A 25 10.23 -5.38 -8.50
N SER A 26 9.73 -6.24 -9.40
CA SER A 26 9.21 -5.88 -10.71
C SER A 26 7.82 -6.49 -10.91
N PRO A 27 6.94 -5.83 -11.67
CA PRO A 27 7.14 -4.51 -12.29
C PRO A 27 7.09 -3.36 -11.26
N LYS A 28 7.68 -2.21 -11.59
CA LYS A 28 7.66 -1.06 -10.68
C LYS A 28 6.25 -0.45 -10.66
N PRO A 29 5.66 -0.22 -9.48
CA PRO A 29 4.36 0.47 -9.39
C PRO A 29 4.46 1.88 -9.98
N SER A 30 3.35 2.36 -10.55
CA SER A 30 3.23 3.72 -11.06
C SER A 30 3.41 4.76 -9.95
N GLN A 31 3.64 6.03 -10.31
CA GLN A 31 3.84 7.09 -9.32
C GLN A 31 2.63 7.26 -8.40
N GLU A 32 1.42 7.10 -8.94
CA GLU A 32 0.16 7.20 -8.21
C GLU A 32 -0.04 5.98 -7.28
N GLU A 33 0.37 4.79 -7.69
CA GLU A 33 0.28 3.59 -6.86
C GLU A 33 1.36 3.52 -5.78
N ARG A 34 2.45 4.26 -5.93
CA ARG A 34 3.50 4.34 -4.89
C ARG A 34 3.05 5.07 -3.64
N MET A 35 2.01 5.89 -3.71
CA MET A 35 1.48 6.61 -2.56
C MET A 35 -0.06 6.65 -2.62
N ILE A 36 -0.70 6.03 -1.64
CA ILE A 36 -2.14 6.05 -1.49
C ILE A 36 -2.54 6.86 -0.27
N THR A 37 -3.74 7.45 -0.31
CA THR A 37 -4.37 8.03 0.86
C THR A 37 -5.48 7.08 1.29
N LEU A 38 -5.46 6.65 2.54
CA LEU A 38 -6.41 5.68 3.07
C LEU A 38 -6.94 6.16 4.41
N SER A 39 -8.26 6.16 4.57
CA SER A 39 -8.93 6.46 5.84
C SER A 39 -8.99 5.22 6.74
N GLU A 40 -9.10 5.45 8.05
CA GLU A 40 -9.39 4.40 9.03
C GLU A 40 -10.63 3.60 8.62
N GLY A 41 -10.55 2.28 8.78
CA GLY A 41 -11.58 1.34 8.34
C GLY A 41 -11.51 0.98 6.85
N GLY A 42 -10.75 1.72 6.03
CA GLY A 42 -10.47 1.37 4.64
C GLY A 42 -9.65 0.08 4.51
N THR A 43 -9.59 -0.50 3.31
CA THR A 43 -8.79 -1.70 3.03
C THR A 43 -7.61 -1.34 2.15
N PHE A 44 -6.42 -1.84 2.49
CA PHE A 44 -5.23 -1.59 1.68
C PHE A 44 -5.36 -2.23 0.28
N PRO A 45 -5.28 -1.46 -0.81
CA PRO A 45 -5.42 -1.97 -2.16
C PRO A 45 -4.20 -2.79 -2.61
N PRO A 46 -4.34 -3.65 -3.62
CA PRO A 46 -3.22 -4.18 -4.39
C PRO A 46 -2.62 -3.09 -5.30
N ILE A 47 -1.50 -3.41 -5.94
CA ILE A 47 -0.98 -2.64 -7.06
C ILE A 47 -1.77 -3.04 -8.30
N ASN A 48 -2.70 -2.19 -8.74
CA ASN A 48 -3.61 -2.43 -9.85
C ASN A 48 -2.89 -2.65 -11.18
N SER A 49 -1.77 -1.96 -11.43
CA SER A 49 -0.97 -2.12 -12.65
C SER A 49 -0.44 -3.54 -12.84
N SER A 50 -0.45 -4.37 -11.80
CA SER A 50 0.20 -5.68 -11.82
C SER A 50 -0.57 -6.75 -11.06
N ASP A 51 -1.76 -6.40 -10.58
CA ASP A 51 -2.63 -7.23 -9.75
C ASP A 51 -1.89 -7.94 -8.61
N LYS A 52 -0.94 -7.23 -7.99
CA LYS A 52 -0.02 -7.80 -6.99
C LYS A 52 -0.26 -7.22 -5.61
N ALA A 53 -0.23 -8.09 -4.61
CA ALA A 53 -0.29 -7.69 -3.21
C ALA A 53 1.00 -6.96 -2.80
N ALA A 54 0.84 -5.88 -2.03
CA ALA A 54 1.91 -5.02 -1.58
C ALA A 54 1.92 -4.83 -0.07
N TYR A 55 3.08 -4.41 0.41
CA TYR A 55 3.25 -3.81 1.71
C TYR A 55 3.17 -2.29 1.60
N TRP A 56 2.47 -1.70 2.56
CA TRP A 56 2.20 -0.28 2.69
C TRP A 56 2.81 0.23 3.99
N GLN A 57 3.58 1.29 3.91
CA GLN A 57 4.20 1.94 5.05
C GLN A 57 3.58 3.32 5.25
N LEU A 58 3.01 3.55 6.43
CA LEU A 58 2.50 4.87 6.83
C LEU A 58 3.65 5.88 6.76
N LYS A 59 3.46 6.95 5.98
CA LYS A 59 4.39 8.07 5.88
C LYS A 59 3.90 9.28 6.65
N ARG A 60 2.59 9.55 6.62
CA ARG A 60 1.99 10.68 7.31
C ARG A 60 0.58 10.31 7.76
N ALA A 61 0.32 10.31 9.06
CA ALA A 61 -1.04 10.19 9.59
C ALA A 61 -1.82 11.49 9.36
N THR A 62 -3.15 11.41 9.34
CA THR A 62 -4.07 12.55 9.19
C THR A 62 -5.19 12.43 10.21
#